data_AF-A0A2P4Y863-F1
#
_entry.id   AF-A0A2P4Y863-F1
#
_cell.length_a   1.000
_cell.length_b   1.000
_cell.length_c   1.000
_cell.angle_alpha   90.00
_cell.angle_beta   90.00
_cell.angle_gamma   90.00
#
_symmetry.space_group_name_H-M   'P 1'
#
loop_
_entity.id
_entity.type
_entity.pdbx_description
1 polymer ?
#
loop_
_entity_poly.entity_id
_entity_poly.type
_entity_poly.pdbx_seq_one_letter_code
_entity_poly.pdbx_strand_id
1 'polypeptide(L)'
;MDYLEQLERDPQRSLTCRRTELCQSLAGNSCDLISVTSSGKDGLPHDERRMSARVHPGEPNSSWMMKGMMDYLTGSSSGATVLRRNFIFKMVPMLNPDGVINGNTRVSLAGWDLNRKWSSPIEQLFPTIYHLKQQLAHFQTRGRVAIYCDLHGHSINRNVFTYGCYNSKKVNSPDGSTNTTSSSSTGVKKDPRVFPMIVARHALSFSFGSCDFTVHKSKVTTARVVVNQELGVTNSYTLEASFCGPDFGTRKDTQFSIWDLEEMGRSWCQSLIIYYGLTAQVKALDVERARQANIDQLHGSIADAPSPTSRQNTYRVPRKNQYRQVSKVQCNNQLHRFTANR
;
A
#
# COMPACT_ATOMS: atom_id res chain seq x y z
N MET A 1 14.15 -12.13 8.75
CA MET A 1 12.70 -12.42 8.71
C MET A 1 12.15 -11.83 7.42
N ASP A 2 11.33 -12.59 6.70
CA ASP A 2 10.61 -12.14 5.52
C ASP A 2 9.65 -10.99 5.89
N TYR A 3 9.49 -9.99 5.02
CA TYR A 3 8.65 -8.81 5.28
C TYR A 3 7.17 -9.19 5.48
N LEU A 4 6.68 -10.16 4.71
CA LEU A 4 5.30 -10.64 4.84
C LEU A 4 5.06 -11.34 6.19
N GLU A 5 6.03 -12.12 6.67
CA GLU A 5 5.96 -12.73 8.01
C GLU A 5 5.92 -11.66 9.12
N GLN A 6 6.62 -10.54 8.95
CA GLN A 6 6.59 -9.44 9.92
C GLN A 6 5.19 -8.82 9.99
N LEU A 7 4.50 -8.65 8.86
CA LEU A 7 3.12 -8.17 8.84
C LEU A 7 2.15 -9.12 9.54
N GLU A 8 2.35 -10.44 9.39
CA GLU A 8 1.52 -11.46 10.03
C GLU A 8 1.77 -11.59 11.54
N ARG A 9 3.01 -11.35 11.99
CA ARG A 9 3.38 -11.41 13.41
C ARG A 9 3.09 -10.12 14.17
N ASP A 10 2.93 -9.00 13.47
CA ASP A 10 2.58 -7.72 14.09
C ASP A 10 1.17 -7.80 14.71
N PRO A 11 1.01 -7.55 16.01
CA PRO A 11 -0.25 -7.75 16.73
C PRO A 11 -1.36 -6.76 16.32
N GLN A 12 -1.00 -5.64 15.68
CA GLN A 12 -1.95 -4.64 15.21
C GLN A 12 -2.28 -4.84 13.72
N ARG A 13 -1.25 -5.10 12.90
CA ARG A 13 -1.44 -5.25 11.45
C ARG A 13 -2.16 -6.55 11.10
N SER A 14 -1.85 -7.65 11.78
CA SER A 14 -2.46 -8.98 11.57
C SER A 14 -3.99 -8.99 11.77
N LEU A 15 -4.53 -8.09 12.60
CA LEU A 15 -5.98 -7.95 12.80
C LEU A 15 -6.74 -7.55 11.54
N THR A 16 -6.05 -6.91 10.59
CA THR A 16 -6.66 -6.40 9.35
C THR A 16 -5.99 -6.91 8.09
N CYS A 17 -4.93 -7.71 8.22
CA CYS A 17 -4.12 -8.22 7.14
C CYS A 17 -4.07 -9.74 7.21
N ARG A 18 -4.45 -10.42 6.13
CA ARG A 18 -4.38 -11.87 6.00
C ARG A 18 -3.59 -12.25 4.76
N ARG A 19 -2.53 -13.04 4.93
CA ARG A 19 -1.83 -13.72 3.84
C ARG A 19 -2.50 -15.05 3.56
N THR A 20 -2.63 -15.38 2.29
CA THR A 20 -3.10 -16.67 1.79
C THR A 20 -2.30 -16.98 0.53
N GLU A 21 -2.21 -18.25 0.16
CA GLU A 21 -1.65 -18.62 -1.14
C GLU A 21 -2.70 -18.37 -2.25
N LEU A 22 -2.32 -17.66 -3.32
CA LEU A 22 -3.12 -17.55 -4.54
C LEU A 22 -3.07 -18.86 -5.32
N CYS A 23 -1.85 -19.34 -5.56
CA CYS A 23 -1.53 -20.59 -6.22
C CYS A 23 -0.04 -20.90 -6.07
N GLN A 24 0.37 -22.06 -6.56
CA GLN A 24 1.78 -22.38 -6.79
C GLN A 24 2.24 -21.86 -8.16
N SER A 25 3.50 -21.47 -8.27
CA SER A 25 4.15 -21.12 -9.53
C SER A 25 4.55 -22.36 -10.35
N LEU A 26 5.25 -22.17 -11.48
CA LEU A 26 5.69 -23.28 -12.32
C LEU A 26 6.71 -24.19 -11.60
N ALA A 27 7.57 -23.60 -10.77
CA ALA A 27 8.53 -24.34 -9.94
C ALA A 27 8.00 -24.76 -8.56
N GLY A 28 6.71 -24.55 -8.27
CA GLY A 28 6.15 -24.88 -6.97
C GLY A 28 6.52 -23.90 -5.85
N ASN A 29 6.83 -22.64 -6.19
CA ASN A 29 6.96 -21.57 -5.21
C ASN A 29 5.58 -20.93 -4.95
N SER A 30 5.31 -20.60 -3.69
CA SER A 30 4.06 -19.95 -3.32
C SER A 30 3.94 -18.56 -3.97
N CYS A 31 2.79 -18.30 -4.60
CA CYS A 31 2.40 -16.97 -5.04
C CYS A 31 1.43 -16.39 -4.01
N ASP A 32 1.91 -15.47 -3.18
CA ASP A 32 1.13 -14.92 -2.07
C ASP A 32 0.04 -13.95 -2.50
N LEU A 33 -1.09 -14.02 -1.80
CA LEU A 33 -2.19 -13.05 -1.85
C LEU A 33 -2.39 -12.44 -0.46
N ILE A 34 -2.18 -11.13 -0.38
CA ILE A 34 -2.42 -10.32 0.81
C ILE A 34 -3.81 -9.69 0.71
N SER A 35 -4.63 -9.91 1.74
CA SER A 35 -5.95 -9.34 1.90
C SER A 35 -5.97 -8.36 3.06
N VAL A 36 -6.23 -7.07 2.80
CA VAL A 36 -6.31 -6.04 3.84
C VAL A 36 -7.71 -5.43 3.89
N THR A 37 -8.38 -5.51 5.04
CA THR A 37 -9.75 -5.04 5.27
C THR A 37 -10.04 -4.90 6.77
N SER A 38 -11.01 -4.07 7.14
CA SER A 38 -11.57 -4.09 8.49
C SER A 38 -12.58 -5.24 8.62
N SER A 39 -12.69 -5.80 9.82
CA SER A 39 -13.84 -6.63 10.20
C SER A 39 -15.12 -5.81 10.03
N GLY A 40 -16.16 -6.36 9.39
CA GLY A 40 -17.41 -5.63 9.26
C GLY A 40 -18.19 -5.61 10.58
N LYS A 41 -19.30 -4.85 10.62
CA LYS A 41 -20.05 -4.57 11.85
C LYS A 41 -20.60 -5.82 12.55
N ASP A 42 -20.75 -6.94 11.84
CA ASP A 42 -21.22 -8.23 12.37
C ASP A 42 -20.13 -9.32 12.37
N GLY A 43 -18.84 -8.94 12.33
CA GLY A 43 -17.74 -9.88 12.07
C GLY A 43 -17.66 -10.36 10.61
N LEU A 44 -18.68 -10.07 9.80
CA LEU A 44 -18.70 -10.30 8.36
C LEU A 44 -18.23 -9.04 7.61
N PRO A 45 -17.15 -9.09 6.83
CA PRO A 45 -16.65 -7.92 6.08
C PRO A 45 -17.71 -7.34 5.12
N HIS A 46 -17.94 -6.01 5.20
CA HIS A 46 -18.89 -5.24 4.38
C HIS A 46 -18.78 -5.59 2.89
N ASP A 47 -19.81 -6.20 2.29
CA ASP A 47 -19.70 -6.92 1.01
C ASP A 47 -19.65 -6.06 -0.27
N GLU A 48 -18.77 -5.04 -0.32
CA GLU A 48 -18.55 -4.12 -1.46
C GLU A 48 -17.06 -3.96 -1.84
N ARG A 49 -16.35 -5.07 -2.10
CA ARG A 49 -14.89 -5.15 -1.92
C ARG A 49 -14.08 -5.26 -3.24
N ARG A 50 -12.90 -4.61 -3.35
CA ARG A 50 -12.24 -4.13 -4.60
C ARG A 50 -10.71 -4.43 -4.69
N MET A 51 -10.25 -5.21 -5.67
CA MET A 51 -8.86 -5.72 -5.79
C MET A 51 -7.85 -4.79 -6.50
N SER A 52 -6.58 -4.71 -6.04
CA SER A 52 -5.45 -4.02 -6.71
C SER A 52 -4.21 -4.94 -6.75
N ALA A 53 -3.82 -5.46 -7.91
CA ALA A 53 -2.78 -6.51 -8.02
C ALA A 53 -1.60 -6.15 -8.96
N ARG A 54 -0.37 -6.33 -8.46
CA ARG A 54 0.92 -6.20 -9.17
C ARG A 54 1.16 -7.38 -10.14
N VAL A 55 1.75 -7.13 -11.31
CA VAL A 55 2.05 -8.16 -12.34
C VAL A 55 3.53 -8.31 -12.70
N HIS A 56 4.46 -7.50 -12.17
CA HIS A 56 5.89 -7.75 -12.42
C HIS A 56 6.71 -8.00 -11.15
N PRO A 57 7.43 -9.13 -11.07
CA PRO A 57 8.28 -9.42 -9.92
C PRO A 57 9.76 -9.04 -10.14
N GLY A 58 10.24 -8.87 -11.38
CA GLY A 58 11.66 -8.69 -11.70
C GLY A 58 12.17 -7.25 -11.58
N GLU A 59 11.30 -6.31 -11.23
CA GLU A 59 11.56 -4.88 -11.23
C GLU A 59 11.51 -4.36 -9.78
N PRO A 60 12.66 -4.16 -9.12
CA PRO A 60 12.71 -3.91 -7.67
C PRO A 60 11.91 -2.68 -7.21
N ASN A 61 11.83 -1.66 -8.06
CA ASN A 61 11.10 -0.43 -7.76
C ASN A 61 9.59 -0.67 -7.54
N SER A 62 8.98 -1.59 -8.29
CA SER A 62 7.59 -2.00 -8.09
C SER A 62 7.37 -2.68 -6.72
N SER A 63 8.37 -3.40 -6.18
CA SER A 63 8.30 -3.98 -4.83
C SER A 63 8.22 -2.92 -3.75
N TRP A 64 9.00 -1.85 -3.88
CA TRP A 64 9.00 -0.75 -2.91
C TRP A 64 7.68 0.04 -2.95
N MET A 65 7.11 0.28 -4.13
CA MET A 65 5.76 0.83 -4.24
C MET A 65 4.71 -0.07 -3.57
N MET A 66 4.77 -1.38 -3.83
CA MET A 66 3.87 -2.36 -3.20
C MET A 66 4.02 -2.38 -1.68
N LYS A 67 5.25 -2.33 -1.17
CA LYS A 67 5.53 -2.21 0.27
C LYS A 67 4.93 -0.94 0.87
N GLY A 68 5.10 0.21 0.22
CA GLY A 68 4.48 1.46 0.65
C GLY A 68 2.95 1.41 0.71
N MET A 69 2.31 0.76 -0.27
CA MET A 69 0.87 0.48 -0.24
C MET A 69 0.49 -0.38 0.97
N MET A 70 1.16 -1.51 1.18
CA MET A 70 0.89 -2.43 2.29
C MET A 70 1.12 -1.77 3.65
N ASP A 71 2.22 -1.03 3.82
CA ASP A 71 2.57 -0.35 5.06
C ASP A 71 1.54 0.72 5.43
N TYR A 72 1.08 1.51 4.44
CA TYR A 72 0.01 2.49 4.65
C TYR A 72 -1.32 1.80 4.97
N LEU A 73 -1.73 0.83 4.14
CA LEU A 73 -3.03 0.17 4.25
C LEU A 73 -3.17 -0.70 5.50
N THR A 74 -2.09 -1.17 6.10
CA THR A 74 -2.09 -1.89 7.37
C THR A 74 -1.75 -0.99 8.57
N GLY A 75 -1.36 0.26 8.34
CA GLY A 75 -1.02 1.23 9.38
C GLY A 75 -2.22 1.76 10.18
N SER A 76 -1.95 2.53 11.24
CA SER A 76 -2.97 3.03 12.17
C SER A 76 -3.67 4.32 11.72
N SER A 77 -3.24 4.96 10.62
CA SER A 77 -3.79 6.25 10.18
C SER A 77 -5.31 6.20 9.96
N SER A 78 -5.98 7.34 10.15
CA SER A 78 -7.44 7.43 9.96
C SER A 78 -7.82 7.18 8.50
N GLY A 79 -7.01 7.66 7.56
CA GLY A 79 -7.15 7.35 6.13
C GLY A 79 -7.10 5.85 5.83
N ALA A 80 -6.09 5.14 6.34
CA ALA A 80 -5.97 3.69 6.18
C ALA A 80 -7.17 2.95 6.80
N THR A 81 -7.62 3.39 7.98
CA THR A 81 -8.79 2.81 8.66
C THR A 81 -10.07 3.01 7.86
N VAL A 82 -10.31 4.21 7.34
CA VAL A 82 -11.46 4.51 6.48
C VAL A 82 -11.41 3.70 5.20
N LEU A 83 -10.25 3.58 4.55
CA LEU A 83 -10.09 2.73 3.38
C LEU A 83 -10.41 1.26 3.71
N ARG A 84 -9.87 0.70 4.79
CA ARG A 84 -10.17 -0.67 5.21
C ARG A 84 -11.65 -0.91 5.55
N ARG A 85 -12.38 0.12 5.99
CA ARG A 85 -13.84 0.06 6.23
C ARG A 85 -14.65 0.06 4.93
N ASN A 86 -14.11 0.61 3.84
CA ASN A 86 -14.82 0.80 2.57
C ASN A 86 -14.33 -0.15 1.45
N PHE A 87 -13.21 -0.86 1.64
CA PHE A 87 -12.57 -1.69 0.61
C PHE A 87 -11.92 -2.95 1.23
N ILE A 88 -11.92 -4.08 0.52
CA ILE A 88 -10.84 -5.07 0.68
C ILE A 88 -9.79 -4.78 -0.37
N PHE A 89 -8.56 -4.62 0.06
CA PHE A 89 -7.41 -4.65 -0.81
C PHE A 89 -6.94 -6.08 -0.98
N LYS A 90 -6.97 -6.57 -2.22
CA LYS A 90 -6.39 -7.86 -2.62
C LYS A 90 -5.11 -7.53 -3.39
N MET A 91 -3.96 -7.88 -2.85
CA MET A 91 -2.64 -7.52 -3.37
C MET A 91 -1.81 -8.78 -3.53
N VAL A 92 -1.21 -8.97 -4.70
CA VAL A 92 -0.24 -10.05 -4.95
C VAL A 92 1.15 -9.42 -4.90
N PRO A 93 1.94 -9.60 -3.83
CA PRO A 93 3.22 -8.93 -3.72
C PRO A 93 4.22 -9.39 -4.77
N MET A 94 4.10 -10.59 -5.34
CA MET A 94 5.02 -11.08 -6.36
C MET A 94 4.34 -12.10 -7.27
N LEU A 95 4.11 -11.74 -8.54
CA LEU A 95 3.36 -12.59 -9.49
C LEU A 95 4.23 -13.59 -10.27
N ASN A 96 5.56 -13.45 -10.25
CA ASN A 96 6.47 -14.44 -10.81
C ASN A 96 7.67 -14.68 -9.86
N PRO A 97 7.41 -15.37 -8.74
CA PRO A 97 8.44 -15.71 -7.77
C PRO A 97 9.58 -16.50 -8.41
N ASP A 98 9.29 -17.42 -9.34
CA ASP A 98 10.31 -18.23 -10.02
C ASP A 98 11.32 -17.38 -10.77
N GLY A 99 10.85 -16.41 -11.56
CA GLY A 99 11.72 -15.51 -12.31
C GLY A 99 12.67 -14.76 -11.38
N VAL A 100 12.16 -14.24 -10.25
CA VAL A 100 12.98 -13.50 -9.28
C VAL A 100 14.02 -14.39 -8.61
N ILE A 101 13.62 -15.57 -8.14
CA ILE A 101 14.52 -16.53 -7.51
C ILE A 101 15.68 -16.89 -8.46
N ASN A 102 15.39 -16.95 -9.76
CA ASN A 102 16.36 -17.27 -10.80
C ASN A 102 17.05 -16.03 -11.44
N GLY A 103 16.83 -14.82 -10.92
CA GLY A 103 17.48 -13.59 -11.43
C GLY A 103 16.92 -13.04 -12.75
N ASN A 104 15.75 -13.51 -13.20
CA ASN A 104 15.06 -12.98 -14.38
C ASN A 104 14.35 -11.66 -14.05
N THR A 105 14.59 -10.64 -14.87
CA THR A 105 13.93 -9.33 -14.73
C THR A 105 12.60 -9.24 -15.48
N ARG A 106 12.41 -10.05 -16.53
CA ARG A 106 11.34 -9.83 -17.52
C ARG A 106 10.43 -11.02 -17.80
N VAL A 107 10.95 -12.23 -17.64
CA VAL A 107 10.31 -13.48 -18.09
C VAL A 107 10.11 -14.45 -16.92
N SER A 108 9.16 -15.36 -17.07
CA SER A 108 8.96 -16.50 -16.17
C SER A 108 10.08 -17.53 -16.33
N LEU A 109 10.07 -18.57 -15.49
CA LEU A 109 11.02 -19.69 -15.59
C LEU A 109 11.01 -20.36 -16.97
N ALA A 110 9.85 -20.41 -17.62
CA ALA A 110 9.70 -20.95 -18.98
C ALA A 110 10.04 -19.94 -20.10
N GLY A 111 10.66 -18.81 -19.77
CA GLY A 111 11.09 -17.80 -20.75
C GLY A 111 9.96 -16.93 -21.32
N TRP A 112 8.76 -16.96 -20.72
CA TRP A 112 7.61 -16.20 -21.21
C TRP A 112 7.42 -14.88 -20.49
N ASP A 113 7.10 -13.84 -21.25
CA ASP A 113 6.58 -12.59 -20.72
C ASP A 113 5.15 -12.77 -20.20
N LEU A 114 4.98 -12.84 -18.89
CA LEU A 114 3.67 -13.04 -18.26
C LEU A 114 2.67 -11.92 -18.56
N ASN A 115 3.14 -10.68 -18.75
CA ASN A 115 2.29 -9.55 -19.12
C ASN A 115 1.91 -9.56 -20.63
N ARG A 116 2.07 -10.69 -21.32
CA ARG A 116 1.49 -10.96 -22.65
C ARG A 116 0.57 -12.17 -22.67
N LYS A 117 0.35 -12.81 -21.51
CA LYS A 117 -0.39 -14.05 -21.36
C LYS A 117 -1.75 -13.88 -20.69
N TRP A 118 -2.26 -12.64 -20.59
CA TRP A 118 -3.51 -12.36 -19.90
C TRP A 118 -4.77 -12.70 -20.71
N SER A 119 -4.74 -12.65 -22.04
CA SER A 119 -5.98 -12.86 -22.83
C SER A 119 -6.50 -14.31 -22.71
N SER A 120 -5.60 -15.30 -22.79
CA SER A 120 -5.96 -16.72 -22.59
C SER A 120 -4.84 -17.45 -21.84
N PRO A 121 -4.69 -17.23 -20.53
CA PRO A 121 -3.67 -17.91 -19.74
C PRO A 121 -4.01 -19.40 -19.64
N ILE A 122 -3.02 -20.25 -19.86
CA ILE A 122 -3.09 -21.70 -19.63
C ILE A 122 -2.61 -21.95 -18.21
N GLU A 123 -3.44 -22.57 -17.36
CA GLU A 123 -3.18 -22.79 -15.94
C GLU A 123 -1.84 -23.48 -15.68
N GLN A 124 -1.51 -24.52 -16.45
CA GLN A 124 -0.28 -25.30 -16.27
C GLN A 124 1.00 -24.54 -16.66
N LEU A 125 0.90 -23.50 -17.51
CA LEU A 125 2.06 -22.73 -17.98
C LEU A 125 2.17 -21.36 -17.29
N PHE A 126 1.03 -20.75 -16.95
CA PHE A 126 0.93 -19.41 -16.38
C PHE A 126 0.00 -19.41 -15.15
N PRO A 127 0.23 -20.26 -14.14
CA PRO A 127 -0.70 -20.46 -13.03
C PRO A 127 -1.02 -19.15 -12.31
N THR A 128 -0.01 -18.32 -12.05
CA THR A 128 -0.17 -17.03 -11.36
C THR A 128 -1.07 -16.04 -12.11
N ILE A 129 -0.95 -15.98 -13.44
CA ILE A 129 -1.83 -15.15 -14.29
C ILE A 129 -3.24 -15.73 -14.35
N TYR A 130 -3.34 -17.04 -14.51
CA TYR A 130 -4.62 -17.74 -14.60
C TYR A 130 -5.47 -17.52 -13.34
N HIS A 131 -4.93 -17.84 -12.16
CA HIS A 131 -5.67 -17.72 -10.91
C HIS A 131 -5.96 -16.26 -10.54
N LEU A 132 -5.03 -15.32 -10.81
CA LEU A 132 -5.31 -13.90 -10.59
C LEU A 132 -6.44 -13.39 -11.51
N LYS A 133 -6.42 -13.75 -12.80
CA LYS A 133 -7.49 -13.38 -13.74
C LYS A 133 -8.83 -13.99 -13.33
N GLN A 134 -8.86 -15.25 -12.91
CA GLN A 134 -10.09 -15.89 -12.42
C GLN A 134 -10.63 -15.18 -11.17
N GLN A 135 -9.75 -14.82 -10.22
CA GLN A 135 -10.17 -14.11 -9.03
C GLN A 135 -10.73 -12.72 -9.38
N LEU A 136 -10.07 -11.98 -10.27
CA LEU A 136 -10.56 -10.70 -10.79
C LEU A 136 -11.93 -10.86 -11.47
N ALA A 137 -12.07 -11.83 -12.36
CA ALA A 137 -13.32 -12.14 -13.04
C ALA A 137 -14.43 -12.45 -12.02
N HIS A 138 -14.15 -13.25 -11.00
CA HIS A 138 -15.11 -13.59 -9.95
C HIS A 138 -15.62 -12.35 -9.20
N PHE A 139 -14.75 -11.42 -8.80
CA PHE A 139 -15.18 -10.16 -8.19
C PHE A 139 -15.94 -9.27 -9.17
N GLN A 140 -15.49 -9.25 -10.42
CA GLN A 140 -16.02 -8.37 -11.44
C GLN A 140 -17.37 -8.82 -12.01
N THR A 141 -17.71 -10.12 -11.94
CA THR A 141 -19.07 -10.62 -12.25
C THR A 141 -20.15 -9.93 -11.42
N ARG A 142 -19.79 -9.39 -10.24
CA ARG A 142 -20.67 -8.65 -9.34
C ARG A 142 -20.46 -7.13 -9.43
N GLY A 143 -19.69 -6.65 -10.41
CA GLY A 143 -19.32 -5.24 -10.59
C GLY A 143 -18.47 -4.67 -9.45
N ARG A 144 -17.71 -5.51 -8.73
CA ARG A 144 -17.05 -5.11 -7.48
C ARG A 144 -15.60 -4.65 -7.62
N VAL A 145 -15.00 -4.68 -8.82
CA VAL A 145 -13.62 -4.20 -8.99
C VAL A 145 -13.62 -2.69 -9.25
N ALA A 146 -13.15 -1.91 -8.26
CA ALA A 146 -13.09 -0.45 -8.38
C ALA A 146 -11.94 0.03 -9.25
N ILE A 147 -10.74 -0.46 -8.94
CA ILE A 147 -9.48 -0.07 -9.55
C ILE A 147 -8.60 -1.30 -9.59
N TYR A 148 -8.18 -1.70 -10.78
CA TYR A 148 -7.08 -2.62 -10.97
C TYR A 148 -5.80 -1.81 -11.24
N CYS A 149 -4.69 -2.15 -10.59
CA CYS A 149 -3.42 -1.45 -10.77
C CYS A 149 -2.26 -2.44 -10.79
N ASP A 150 -1.61 -2.50 -11.94
CA ASP A 150 -0.45 -3.32 -12.22
C ASP A 150 0.85 -2.50 -12.07
N LEU A 151 1.74 -2.87 -11.14
CA LEU A 151 2.96 -2.12 -10.84
C LEU A 151 4.16 -2.64 -11.65
N HIS A 152 4.84 -1.73 -12.36
CA HIS A 152 6.01 -1.99 -13.21
C HIS A 152 7.11 -0.94 -13.00
N GLY A 153 8.28 -1.25 -13.52
CA GLY A 153 9.42 -0.38 -13.70
C GLY A 153 9.61 -0.01 -15.17
N HIS A 154 10.03 1.22 -15.41
CA HIS A 154 10.22 1.76 -16.74
C HIS A 154 11.68 2.14 -16.98
N SER A 155 12.31 1.54 -17.97
CA SER A 155 13.75 1.70 -18.23
C SER A 155 14.13 2.94 -19.03
N ILE A 156 13.17 3.55 -19.74
CA ILE A 156 13.43 4.68 -20.66
C ILE A 156 12.91 5.99 -20.08
N ASN A 157 11.60 6.09 -19.89
CA ASN A 157 10.96 7.28 -19.33
C ASN A 157 11.36 7.52 -17.87
N ARG A 158 11.39 8.80 -17.52
CA ARG A 158 11.57 9.31 -16.15
C ARG A 158 10.23 9.39 -15.43
N ASN A 159 10.27 9.76 -14.15
CA ASN A 159 9.10 9.96 -13.28
C ASN A 159 8.34 8.67 -12.94
N VAL A 160 7.24 8.82 -12.22
CA VAL A 160 6.18 7.81 -12.06
C VAL A 160 4.97 8.25 -12.88
N PHE A 161 4.31 7.34 -13.59
CA PHE A 161 3.14 7.66 -14.41
C PHE A 161 2.27 6.42 -14.63
N THR A 162 1.08 6.59 -15.20
CA THR A 162 0.20 5.46 -15.50
C THR A 162 -0.08 5.31 -16.97
N TYR A 163 -0.10 4.07 -17.44
CA TYR A 163 -0.87 3.71 -18.62
C TYR A 163 -2.29 3.32 -18.23
N GLY A 164 -3.27 3.74 -19.03
CA GLY A 164 -4.70 3.44 -18.86
C GLY A 164 -5.34 2.85 -20.12
N CYS A 165 -6.67 2.80 -20.14
CA CYS A 165 -7.45 2.41 -21.31
C CYS A 165 -8.61 3.39 -21.49
N TYR A 166 -8.53 4.27 -22.48
CA TYR A 166 -9.58 5.22 -22.83
C TYR A 166 -9.77 5.27 -24.33
N ASN A 167 -10.95 4.83 -24.79
CA ASN A 167 -11.37 5.01 -26.17
C ASN A 167 -12.35 6.17 -26.22
N SER A 168 -11.92 7.29 -26.79
CA SER A 168 -12.86 8.32 -27.22
C SER A 168 -13.70 7.73 -28.35
N LYS A 169 -14.94 7.34 -28.05
CA LYS A 169 -15.87 6.96 -29.12
C LYS A 169 -16.04 8.19 -30.01
N LYS A 170 -15.54 8.13 -31.25
CA LYS A 170 -15.98 9.05 -32.30
C LYS A 170 -17.44 8.69 -32.58
N VAL A 171 -18.36 9.50 -32.07
CA VAL A 171 -19.75 9.44 -32.54
C VAL A 171 -19.72 10.05 -33.94
N ASN A 172 -19.80 9.21 -34.96
CA ASN A 172 -20.06 9.70 -36.31
C ASN A 172 -21.51 10.18 -36.34
N SER A 173 -21.70 11.50 -36.29
CA SER A 173 -22.99 12.09 -36.63
C SER A 173 -23.32 11.73 -38.08
N PRO A 174 -24.59 11.43 -38.45
CA PRO A 174 -24.99 11.16 -39.83
C PRO A 174 -24.68 12.30 -40.82
N ASP A 175 -24.35 13.48 -40.31
CA ASP A 175 -24.18 14.73 -41.06
C ASP A 175 -22.71 15.12 -41.31
N GLY A 176 -21.76 14.18 -41.24
CA GLY A 176 -20.34 14.43 -41.55
C GLY A 176 -19.58 15.35 -40.56
N SER A 177 -20.29 15.95 -39.60
CA SER A 177 -19.70 16.73 -38.51
C SER A 177 -19.08 15.82 -37.45
N THR A 178 -17.75 15.83 -37.35
CA THR A 178 -16.99 15.27 -36.22
C THR A 178 -17.18 16.13 -34.97
N ASN A 179 -18.34 16.02 -34.33
CA ASN A 179 -18.49 16.48 -32.96
C ASN A 179 -17.91 15.40 -32.03
N THR A 180 -16.75 15.69 -31.44
CA THR A 180 -16.27 15.00 -30.24
C THR A 180 -17.24 15.28 -29.09
N THR A 181 -18.38 14.60 -29.06
CA THR A 181 -19.20 14.50 -27.85
C THR A 181 -18.41 13.62 -26.89
N SER A 182 -17.59 14.26 -26.04
CA SER A 182 -17.29 13.68 -24.74
C SER A 182 -18.65 13.35 -24.12
N SER A 183 -18.87 12.08 -23.77
CA SER A 183 -20.11 11.62 -23.15
C SER A 183 -20.30 12.34 -21.82
N SER A 184 -20.89 13.54 -21.87
CA SER A 184 -21.01 14.50 -20.78
C SER A 184 -22.09 14.14 -19.75
N SER A 185 -22.62 12.92 -19.81
CA SER A 185 -23.65 12.43 -18.88
C SER A 185 -23.26 11.16 -18.09
N THR A 186 -22.07 10.59 -18.33
CA THR A 186 -21.57 9.46 -17.53
C THR A 186 -20.66 9.98 -16.44
N GLY A 187 -21.14 9.97 -15.19
CA GLY A 187 -20.49 10.61 -14.04
C GLY A 187 -18.97 10.43 -13.96
N VAL A 188 -18.29 11.46 -13.45
CA VAL A 188 -16.83 11.66 -13.35
C VAL A 188 -16.01 10.39 -13.01
N LYS A 189 -16.57 9.43 -12.27
CA LYS A 189 -15.94 8.14 -11.92
C LYS A 189 -15.82 7.14 -13.08
N LYS A 190 -16.39 7.42 -14.25
CA LYS A 190 -16.31 6.57 -15.46
C LYS A 190 -15.18 6.98 -16.41
N ASP A 191 -14.50 8.09 -16.14
CA ASP A 191 -13.33 8.49 -16.91
C ASP A 191 -12.05 8.00 -16.19
N PRO A 192 -11.29 7.05 -16.78
CA PRO A 192 -10.08 6.50 -16.17
C PRO A 192 -8.94 7.51 -16.04
N ARG A 193 -9.08 8.73 -16.60
CA ARG A 193 -8.08 9.78 -16.42
C ARG A 193 -8.20 10.47 -15.06
N VAL A 194 -9.37 10.44 -14.44
CA VAL A 194 -9.65 11.20 -13.21
C VAL A 194 -8.82 10.72 -12.04
N PHE A 195 -8.68 9.41 -11.84
CA PHE A 195 -7.92 8.89 -10.71
C PHE A 195 -6.42 9.27 -10.80
N PRO A 196 -5.70 9.05 -11.93
CA PRO A 196 -4.34 9.55 -12.10
C PRO A 196 -4.20 11.07 -11.98
N MET A 197 -5.18 11.87 -12.41
CA MET A 197 -5.16 13.33 -12.19
C MET A 197 -5.18 13.68 -10.70
N ILE A 198 -5.94 12.95 -9.88
CA ILE A 198 -5.96 13.15 -8.42
C ILE A 198 -4.61 12.78 -7.82
N VAL A 199 -4.03 11.64 -8.23
CA VAL A 199 -2.71 11.18 -7.76
C VAL A 199 -1.65 12.27 -8.00
N ALA A 200 -1.67 12.89 -9.19
CA ALA A 200 -0.73 13.95 -9.56
C ALA A 200 -0.82 15.22 -8.71
N ARG A 201 -1.88 15.43 -7.92
CA ARG A 201 -2.02 16.63 -7.09
C ARG A 201 -1.18 16.59 -5.82
N HIS A 202 -0.79 15.41 -5.34
CA HIS A 202 -0.05 15.27 -4.09
C HIS A 202 1.13 14.31 -4.17
N ALA A 203 1.20 13.42 -5.16
CA ALA A 203 2.37 12.56 -5.37
C ALA A 203 3.50 13.34 -6.07
N LEU A 204 4.56 13.67 -5.33
CA LEU A 204 5.65 14.57 -5.78
C LEU A 204 6.33 14.16 -7.08
N SER A 205 6.39 12.86 -7.36
CA SER A 205 7.10 12.32 -8.53
C SER A 205 6.16 11.73 -9.59
N PHE A 206 4.85 11.93 -9.44
CA PHE A 206 3.87 11.45 -10.39
C PHE A 206 3.61 12.47 -11.51
N SER A 207 3.92 12.10 -12.75
CA SER A 207 3.67 12.92 -13.94
C SER A 207 2.37 12.51 -14.62
N PHE A 208 1.33 13.33 -14.48
CA PHE A 208 0.12 13.13 -15.29
C PHE A 208 0.37 13.35 -16.78
N GLY A 209 1.27 14.28 -17.14
CA GLY A 209 1.63 14.55 -18.54
C GLY A 209 2.33 13.37 -19.22
N SER A 210 2.97 12.48 -18.45
CA SER A 210 3.58 11.24 -18.95
C SER A 210 2.60 10.06 -19.00
N CYS A 211 1.36 10.24 -18.53
CA CYS A 211 0.35 9.19 -18.62
C CYS A 211 -0.18 9.04 -20.06
N ASP A 212 -0.45 7.80 -20.48
CA ASP A 212 -1.08 7.51 -21.77
C ASP A 212 -2.22 6.51 -21.60
N PHE A 213 -3.37 6.84 -22.18
CA PHE A 213 -4.60 6.05 -22.08
C PHE A 213 -4.94 5.36 -23.40
N THR A 214 -4.12 5.54 -24.43
CA THR A 214 -4.28 4.92 -25.74
C THR A 214 -3.90 3.44 -25.67
N VAL A 215 -4.71 2.57 -26.28
CA VAL A 215 -4.40 1.14 -26.36
C VAL A 215 -3.72 0.83 -27.70
N HIS A 216 -2.42 0.54 -27.65
CA HIS A 216 -1.66 0.08 -28.80
C HIS A 216 -1.88 -1.41 -29.09
N LYS A 217 -1.85 -1.80 -30.37
CA LYS A 217 -2.02 -3.20 -30.82
C LYS A 217 -1.09 -4.19 -30.11
N SER A 218 0.16 -3.80 -29.85
CA SER A 218 1.15 -4.64 -29.16
C SER A 218 0.88 -4.85 -27.66
N LYS A 219 -0.11 -4.13 -27.10
CA LYS A 219 -0.45 -4.14 -25.67
C LYS A 219 -1.81 -4.79 -25.39
N VAL A 220 -2.54 -5.24 -26.41
CA VAL A 220 -3.90 -5.79 -26.24
C VAL A 220 -3.97 -7.01 -25.32
N THR A 221 -2.88 -7.78 -25.21
CA THR A 221 -2.79 -8.96 -24.34
C THR A 221 -2.18 -8.66 -22.96
N THR A 222 -1.94 -7.39 -22.63
CA THR A 222 -1.44 -6.98 -21.31
C THR A 222 -2.54 -7.02 -20.27
N ALA A 223 -2.15 -7.16 -19.00
CA ALA A 223 -3.07 -7.24 -17.88
C ALA A 223 -4.06 -6.09 -17.84
N ARG A 224 -3.54 -4.86 -17.92
CA ARG A 224 -4.33 -3.63 -17.93
C ARG A 224 -5.45 -3.68 -18.98
N VAL A 225 -5.10 -4.03 -20.21
CA VAL A 225 -6.03 -4.00 -21.34
C VAL A 225 -7.04 -5.13 -21.24
N VAL A 226 -6.61 -6.34 -20.90
CA VAL A 226 -7.51 -7.49 -20.70
C VAL A 226 -8.49 -7.23 -19.55
N VAL A 227 -8.03 -6.72 -18.41
CA VAL A 227 -8.89 -6.39 -17.27
C VAL A 227 -9.88 -5.28 -17.62
N ASN A 228 -9.50 -4.33 -18.49
CA ASN A 228 -10.42 -3.29 -18.97
C ASN A 228 -11.44 -3.82 -20.00
N GLN A 229 -10.97 -4.49 -21.04
CA GLN A 229 -11.76 -4.80 -22.23
C GLN A 229 -12.51 -6.13 -22.11
N GLU A 230 -11.90 -7.16 -21.49
CA GLU A 230 -12.55 -8.47 -21.31
C GLU A 230 -13.34 -8.53 -20.00
N LEU A 231 -12.83 -7.95 -18.90
CA LEU A 231 -13.53 -7.97 -17.60
C LEU A 231 -14.40 -6.72 -17.36
N GLY A 232 -14.23 -5.64 -18.13
CA GLY A 232 -15.05 -4.43 -17.98
C GLY A 232 -14.67 -3.53 -16.81
N VAL A 233 -13.45 -3.64 -16.27
CA VAL A 233 -12.97 -2.75 -15.20
C VAL A 233 -12.49 -1.42 -15.80
N THR A 234 -13.28 -0.36 -15.63
CA THR A 234 -12.96 0.96 -16.20
C THR A 234 -11.61 1.49 -15.74
N ASN A 235 -11.38 1.51 -14.43
CA ASN A 235 -10.14 1.99 -13.83
C ASN A 235 -9.11 0.85 -13.79
N SER A 236 -8.56 0.50 -14.94
CA SER A 236 -7.51 -0.50 -15.07
C SER A 236 -6.23 0.20 -15.50
N TYR A 237 -5.19 0.10 -14.66
CA TYR A 237 -3.94 0.83 -14.85
C TYR A 237 -2.71 -0.07 -14.85
N THR A 238 -1.67 0.40 -15.53
CA THR A 238 -0.28 0.02 -15.27
C THR A 238 0.38 1.25 -14.63
N LEU A 239 0.87 1.14 -13.40
CA LEU A 239 1.66 2.18 -12.74
C LEU A 239 3.14 1.88 -12.97
N GLU A 240 3.81 2.79 -13.66
CA GLU A 240 5.19 2.69 -14.09
C GLU A 240 6.04 3.61 -13.23
N ALA A 241 7.09 3.10 -12.59
CA ALA A 241 8.11 3.91 -11.95
C ALA A 241 9.42 3.83 -12.74
N SER A 242 10.08 4.95 -13.01
CA SER A 242 11.39 4.92 -13.66
C SER A 242 12.41 4.09 -12.85
N PHE A 243 13.36 3.45 -13.54
CA PHE A 243 14.58 2.93 -12.88
C PHE A 243 15.56 4.04 -12.49
N CYS A 244 15.36 5.27 -12.98
CA CYS A 244 16.16 6.42 -12.60
C CYS A 244 15.43 7.25 -11.54
N GLY A 245 14.86 8.37 -11.94
CA GLY A 245 14.20 9.31 -11.05
C GLY A 245 13.43 10.39 -11.81
N PRO A 246 13.00 11.45 -11.12
CA PRO A 246 12.16 12.45 -11.74
C PRO A 246 12.96 13.49 -12.54
N ASP A 247 12.36 14.05 -13.58
CA ASP A 247 12.89 15.19 -14.35
C ASP A 247 12.23 16.53 -13.98
N PHE A 248 11.34 16.52 -13.00
CA PHE A 248 10.66 17.71 -12.47
C PHE A 248 10.59 17.70 -10.94
N GLY A 249 10.15 18.82 -10.36
CA GLY A 249 9.98 18.97 -8.92
C GLY A 249 11.29 19.13 -8.15
N THR A 250 11.18 19.15 -6.82
CA THR A 250 12.32 19.40 -5.90
C THR A 250 13.39 18.30 -5.91
N ARG A 251 13.05 17.12 -6.44
CA ARG A 251 13.94 15.96 -6.55
C ARG A 251 14.43 15.72 -7.98
N LYS A 252 14.23 16.69 -8.88
CA LYS A 252 14.68 16.63 -10.27
C LYS A 252 16.14 16.19 -10.37
N ASP A 253 16.42 15.31 -11.33
CA ASP A 253 17.75 14.76 -11.65
C ASP A 253 18.43 14.03 -10.48
N THR A 254 17.64 13.58 -9.50
CA THR A 254 18.08 12.62 -8.47
C THR A 254 17.56 11.23 -8.79
N GLN A 255 18.19 10.20 -8.22
CA GLN A 255 17.68 8.83 -8.29
C GLN A 255 16.50 8.66 -7.32
N PHE A 256 15.55 7.80 -7.68
CA PHE A 256 14.53 7.36 -6.73
C PHE A 256 15.18 6.61 -5.58
N SER A 257 14.96 7.12 -4.37
CA SER A 257 15.23 6.38 -3.15
C SER A 257 14.12 5.35 -2.89
N ILE A 258 14.39 4.41 -2.00
CA ILE A 258 13.37 3.48 -1.49
C ILE A 258 12.18 4.27 -0.93
N TRP A 259 12.45 5.35 -0.20
CA TRP A 259 11.41 6.18 0.39
C TRP A 259 10.50 6.81 -0.67
N ASP A 260 11.05 7.29 -1.80
CA ASP A 260 10.23 7.89 -2.86
C ASP A 260 9.26 6.88 -3.47
N LEU A 261 9.70 5.63 -3.63
CA LEU A 261 8.89 4.54 -4.15
C LEU A 261 7.82 4.10 -3.14
N GLU A 262 8.18 3.95 -1.87
CA GLU A 262 7.21 3.65 -0.80
C GLU A 262 6.17 4.77 -0.65
N GLU A 263 6.61 6.03 -0.72
CA GLU A 263 5.72 7.19 -0.64
C GLU A 263 4.77 7.27 -1.84
N MET A 264 5.22 6.86 -3.04
CA MET A 264 4.33 6.73 -4.19
C MET A 264 3.22 5.68 -3.94
N GLY A 265 3.58 4.53 -3.35
CA GLY A 265 2.61 3.52 -2.91
C GLY A 265 1.57 4.09 -1.93
N ARG A 266 2.05 4.83 -0.92
CA ARG A 266 1.19 5.54 0.04
C ARG A 266 0.26 6.55 -0.63
N SER A 267 0.81 7.42 -1.46
CA SER A 267 0.09 8.47 -2.17
C SER A 267 -0.98 7.92 -3.12
N TRP A 268 -0.71 6.78 -3.76
CA TRP A 268 -1.70 6.06 -4.56
C TRP A 268 -2.91 5.65 -3.73
N CYS A 269 -2.70 5.03 -2.57
CA CYS A 269 -3.77 4.65 -1.65
C CYS A 269 -4.53 5.86 -1.10
N GLN A 270 -3.83 6.93 -0.70
CA GLN A 270 -4.48 8.17 -0.23
C GLN A 270 -5.38 8.81 -1.29
N SER A 271 -5.01 8.70 -2.58
CA SER A 271 -5.82 9.20 -3.70
C SER A 271 -7.21 8.56 -3.76
N LEU A 272 -7.35 7.32 -3.28
CA LEU A 272 -8.65 6.64 -3.21
C LEU A 272 -9.62 7.36 -2.28
N ILE A 273 -9.12 7.98 -1.20
CA ILE A 273 -9.95 8.74 -0.25
C ILE A 273 -10.62 9.89 -0.98
N ILE A 274 -9.85 10.63 -1.79
CA ILE A 274 -10.36 11.78 -2.55
C ILE A 274 -11.28 11.29 -3.68
N TYR A 275 -10.83 10.32 -4.48
CA TYR A 275 -11.57 9.81 -5.64
C TYR A 275 -12.93 9.20 -5.26
N TYR A 276 -13.04 8.56 -4.09
CA TYR A 276 -14.29 8.01 -3.58
C TYR A 276 -15.08 8.95 -2.65
N GLY A 277 -14.59 10.15 -2.39
CA GLY A 277 -15.31 11.15 -1.57
C GLY A 277 -15.32 10.84 -0.07
N LEU A 278 -14.29 10.17 0.44
CA LEU A 278 -14.20 9.67 1.81
C LEU A 278 -13.53 10.66 2.79
N THR A 279 -13.14 11.84 2.32
CA THR A 279 -12.44 12.85 3.14
C THR A 279 -13.21 13.23 4.41
N ALA A 280 -14.53 13.34 4.35
CA ALA A 280 -15.36 13.66 5.52
C ALA A 280 -15.30 12.55 6.58
N GLN A 281 -15.28 11.28 6.17
CA GLN A 281 -15.15 10.15 7.10
C GLN A 281 -13.79 10.14 7.80
N VAL A 282 -12.72 10.50 7.07
CA VAL A 282 -11.37 10.62 7.64
C VAL A 282 -11.34 11.73 8.69
N LYS A 283 -11.83 12.93 8.36
CA LYS A 283 -11.89 14.06 9.29
C LYS A 283 -12.71 13.73 10.54
N ALA A 284 -13.85 13.07 10.39
CA ALA A 284 -14.67 12.65 11.53
C ALA A 284 -13.92 11.68 12.45
N LEU A 285 -13.20 10.70 11.87
CA LEU A 285 -12.41 9.76 12.64
C LEU A 285 -11.21 10.42 13.35
N ASP A 286 -10.56 11.40 12.71
CA ASP A 286 -9.49 12.18 13.34
C ASP A 286 -9.99 12.96 14.56
N VAL A 287 -11.15 13.63 14.44
CA VAL A 287 -11.79 14.34 15.57
C VAL A 287 -12.12 13.39 16.70
N GLU A 288 -12.67 12.21 16.40
CA GLU A 288 -13.01 11.22 17.41
C GLU A 288 -11.78 10.69 18.15
N ARG A 289 -10.70 10.38 17.42
CA ARG A 289 -9.43 9.93 18.01
C ARG A 289 -8.78 11.00 18.88
N ALA A 290 -8.86 12.27 18.47
CA ALA A 290 -8.36 13.39 19.27
C ALA A 290 -9.15 13.54 20.58
N ARG A 291 -10.48 13.37 20.54
CA ARG A 291 -11.31 13.38 21.75
C ARG A 291 -10.95 12.22 22.69
N GLN A 292 -10.81 11.01 22.17
CA GLN A 292 -10.43 9.85 22.98
C GLN A 292 -9.05 10.02 23.62
N ALA A 293 -8.05 10.51 22.86
CA ALA A 293 -6.72 10.78 23.39
C ALA A 293 -6.73 11.80 24.54
N ASN A 294 -7.57 12.84 24.44
CA ASN A 294 -7.74 13.81 25.52
C ASN A 294 -8.38 13.18 26.77
N ILE A 295 -9.36 12.30 26.61
CA ILE A 295 -9.99 11.57 27.72
C ILE A 295 -8.96 10.64 28.40
N ASP A 296 -8.18 9.90 27.62
CA ASP A 296 -7.17 8.98 28.13
C ASP A 296 -6.07 9.73 28.91
N GLN A 297 -5.67 10.92 28.43
CA GLN A 297 -4.74 11.80 29.15
C GLN A 297 -5.31 12.31 30.48
N LEU A 298 -6.59 12.68 30.51
CA LEU A 298 -7.28 13.11 31.74
C LEU A 298 -7.36 11.96 32.76
N HIS A 299 -7.73 10.75 32.32
CA HIS A 299 -7.81 9.58 33.21
C HIS A 299 -6.43 9.11 33.70
N GLY A 300 -5.39 9.16 32.85
CA GLY A 300 -4.01 8.87 33.27
C GLY A 300 -3.51 9.85 34.33
N SER A 301 -3.84 11.14 34.19
CA SER A 301 -3.47 12.18 35.16
C SER A 301 -4.18 12.04 36.51
N ILE A 302 -5.40 11.47 36.53
CA ILE A 302 -6.16 11.19 37.77
C ILE A 302 -5.62 9.95 38.48
N ALA A 303 -5.15 8.94 37.74
CA ALA A 303 -4.58 7.71 38.31
C ALA A 303 -3.21 7.95 38.99
N ASP A 304 -2.44 8.92 38.52
CA ASP A 304 -1.14 9.31 39.07
C ASP A 304 -1.23 10.38 40.18
N ALA A 305 -2.44 10.82 40.56
CA ALA A 305 -2.62 11.76 41.65
C ALA A 305 -2.42 11.06 43.02
N PRO A 306 -1.51 11.54 43.89
CA PRO A 306 -1.30 10.93 45.20
C PRO A 306 -2.58 11.02 46.04
N SER A 307 -3.00 9.88 46.60
CA SER A 307 -4.22 9.78 47.42
C SER A 307 -4.17 10.76 48.60
N PRO A 308 -5.24 11.52 48.91
CA PRO A 308 -5.25 12.51 49.99
C PRO A 308 -5.17 11.91 51.40
N THR A 309 -5.16 10.58 51.55
CA THR A 309 -5.23 9.89 52.83
C THR A 309 -3.88 9.28 53.23
N SER A 310 -2.89 10.12 53.49
CA SER A 310 -1.76 9.75 54.34
C SER A 310 -1.39 10.90 55.29
N ARG A 311 -2.25 11.17 56.27
CA ARG A 311 -1.86 11.92 57.47
C ARG A 311 -0.92 11.04 58.30
N GLN A 312 0.39 11.22 58.15
CA GLN A 312 1.36 10.69 59.10
C GLN A 312 1.27 11.47 60.41
N ASN A 313 0.76 10.82 61.46
CA ASN A 313 0.86 11.31 62.84
C ASN A 313 2.32 11.16 63.31
N THR A 314 3.09 12.24 63.29
CA THR A 314 4.41 12.27 63.92
C THR A 314 4.29 12.59 65.42
N TYR A 315 4.27 11.55 66.26
CA TYR A 315 4.63 11.70 67.67
C TYR A 315 6.15 11.63 67.82
N ARG A 316 6.76 12.72 68.26
CA ARG A 316 8.21 12.85 68.46
C ARG A 316 8.53 12.54 69.93
N VAL A 317 9.19 11.41 70.20
CA VAL A 317 9.76 11.07 71.52
C VAL A 317 11.28 11.27 71.47
N PRO A 318 11.90 12.04 72.36
CA PRO A 318 13.36 12.22 72.37
C PRO A 318 14.04 11.23 73.32
N ARG A 319 15.12 10.57 72.89
CA ARG A 319 16.08 9.93 73.81
C ARG A 319 17.54 10.12 73.39
N LYS A 320 18.35 10.15 74.44
CA LYS A 320 19.68 10.72 74.63
C LYS A 320 20.83 9.86 74.06
N ASN A 321 21.94 10.57 73.82
CA ASN A 321 23.31 10.11 73.55
C ASN A 321 23.78 8.94 74.41
N GLN A 322 24.57 8.04 73.80
CA GLN A 322 25.69 7.36 74.46
C GLN A 322 26.82 7.07 73.47
N TYR A 323 28.04 7.38 73.92
CA TYR A 323 29.34 7.22 73.26
C TYR A 323 29.77 5.73 73.15
N ARG A 324 30.49 5.37 72.07
CA ARG A 324 31.71 4.54 72.15
C ARG A 324 32.57 4.61 70.88
N GLN A 325 33.88 4.64 71.09
CA GLN A 325 34.97 4.80 70.11
C GLN A 325 35.44 3.48 69.44
N VAL A 326 36.38 3.66 68.50
CA VAL A 326 37.43 2.76 67.93
C VAL A 326 36.92 1.73 66.90
N SER A 327 37.49 1.49 65.71
CA SER A 327 38.88 1.53 65.24
C SER A 327 38.98 1.56 63.70
N LYS A 328 40.13 2.03 63.18
CA LYS A 328 40.56 2.03 61.77
C LYS A 328 40.67 0.63 61.15
N VAL A 329 40.29 0.47 59.87
CA VAL A 329 41.02 -0.35 58.87
C VAL A 329 40.87 0.30 57.48
N GLN A 330 42.02 0.56 56.83
CA GLN A 330 42.15 0.91 55.42
C GLN A 330 42.09 -0.36 54.56
N CYS A 331 41.50 -0.29 53.37
CA CYS A 331 42.04 -0.99 52.21
C CYS A 331 41.71 -0.24 50.91
N ASN A 332 42.77 0.12 50.19
CA ASN A 332 42.76 0.61 48.81
C ASN A 332 42.29 -0.50 47.86
N ASN A 333 41.67 -0.11 46.74
CA ASN A 333 42.12 -0.60 45.45
C ASN A 333 41.72 0.35 44.32
N GLN A 334 42.75 0.87 43.66
CA GLN A 334 42.70 1.50 42.33
C GLN A 334 42.53 0.39 41.27
N LEU A 335 41.86 0.68 40.16
CA LEU A 335 42.49 0.78 38.82
C LEU A 335 41.42 0.96 37.71
N HIS A 336 41.54 2.10 37.02
CA HIS A 336 41.63 2.29 35.55
C HIS A 336 40.58 1.65 34.63
N ARG A 337 39.71 2.45 33.98
CA ARG A 337 39.91 3.14 32.68
C ARG A 337 40.45 2.21 31.57
N PHE A 338 39.57 1.84 30.64
CA PHE A 338 39.94 1.59 29.25
C PHE A 338 39.08 2.43 28.31
N THR A 339 39.80 3.12 27.43
CA THR A 339 39.39 4.04 26.37
C THR A 339 38.92 3.30 25.13
N ALA A 340 38.02 3.96 24.41
CA ALA A 340 37.66 3.70 23.02
C ALA A 340 38.87 3.83 22.07
N ASN A 341 38.86 3.05 20.97
CA ASN A 341 39.15 3.58 19.64
C ASN A 341 38.95 2.55 18.51
N ARG A 342 38.42 3.09 17.40
CA ARG A 342 38.48 2.68 15.99
C ARG A 342 37.53 1.61 15.48
#